data_AF-A0AAI8Y8R1-F1
#
_entry.id   AF-A0AAI8Y8R1-F1
#
_cell.length_a   1.000
_cell.length_b   1.000
_cell.length_c   1.000
_cell.angle_alpha   90.00
_cell.angle_beta   90.00
_cell.angle_gamma   90.00
#
_symmetry.space_group_name_H-M   'P 1'
#
loop_
_entity.id
_entity.type
_entity.pdbx_description
1 polymer ?
#
loop_
_entity_poly.entity_id
_entity_poly.type
_entity_poly.pdbx_seq_one_letter_code
_entity_poly.pdbx_strand_id
1 'polypeptide(L)'
;MMSRRALTASDIPYFLNLLAATTSDWETVGPKFAAMAAALAQPGYEFKHVDPPETVISQAARYQKLLKRAKIIYIDGAPMIRFDHVPALCAEIAEESLADKDWPLLDLHEFIGKAIDGLPDHWQP
;
A
#
# COMPACT_ATOMS: atom_id res chain seq x y z
N MET A 1 -23.56 -18.78 -14.74
CA MET A 1 -22.11 -18.53 -14.89
C MET A 1 -21.40 -19.25 -13.75
N MET A 2 -20.74 -20.37 -13.99
CA MET A 2 -19.90 -21.00 -12.97
C MET A 2 -18.63 -20.18 -12.84
N SER A 3 -18.46 -19.48 -11.71
CA SER A 3 -17.23 -18.76 -11.39
C SER A 3 -16.09 -19.77 -11.28
N ARG A 4 -15.16 -19.76 -12.24
CA ARG A 4 -13.88 -20.48 -12.13
C ARG A 4 -13.04 -19.78 -11.06
N ARG A 5 -13.19 -20.20 -9.80
CA ARG A 5 -12.29 -19.79 -8.72
C ARG A 5 -10.92 -20.41 -8.97
N ALA A 6 -9.88 -19.58 -9.05
CA ALA A 6 -8.51 -20.04 -9.13
C ALA A 6 -8.08 -20.69 -7.80
N LEU A 7 -7.30 -21.76 -7.87
CA LEU A 7 -6.72 -22.40 -6.70
C LEU A 7 -5.60 -21.51 -6.13
N THR A 8 -5.57 -21.35 -4.82
CA THR A 8 -4.60 -20.53 -4.09
C THR A 8 -3.90 -21.35 -3.02
N ALA A 9 -2.82 -20.83 -2.43
CA ALA A 9 -2.11 -21.49 -1.34
C ALA A 9 -3.03 -21.84 -0.14
N SER A 10 -4.13 -21.10 0.07
CA SER A 10 -5.12 -21.41 1.12
C SER A 10 -5.87 -22.73 0.90
N ASP A 11 -5.91 -23.22 -0.33
CA ASP A 11 -6.62 -24.44 -0.72
C ASP A 11 -5.74 -25.72 -0.60
N ILE A 12 -4.46 -25.58 -0.19
CA ILE A 12 -3.52 -26.69 -0.01
C ILE A 12 -4.02 -27.77 0.97
N PRO A 13 -4.57 -27.46 2.16
CA PRO A 13 -5.06 -28.48 3.08
C PRO A 13 -6.21 -29.31 2.49
N TYR A 14 -7.09 -28.67 1.71
CA TYR A 14 -8.17 -29.35 1.01
C TYR A 14 -7.63 -30.31 -0.07
N PHE A 15 -6.65 -29.86 -0.86
CA PHE A 15 -5.97 -30.70 -1.85
C PHE A 15 -5.31 -31.93 -1.23
N LEU A 16 -4.58 -31.77 -0.12
CA LEU A 16 -3.91 -32.87 0.57
C LEU A 16 -4.90 -33.90 1.13
N ASN A 17 -6.02 -33.44 1.68
CA ASN A 17 -7.10 -34.32 2.13
C ASN A 17 -7.74 -35.10 0.98
N LEU A 18 -7.90 -34.47 -0.18
CA LEU A 18 -8.46 -35.11 -1.37
C LEU A 18 -7.51 -36.21 -1.89
N LEU A 19 -6.21 -35.93 -1.90
CA LEU A 19 -5.17 -36.90 -2.27
C LEU A 19 -5.13 -38.08 -1.30
N ALA A 20 -5.17 -37.82 0.02
CA ALA A 20 -5.19 -38.85 1.05
C ALA A 20 -6.45 -39.73 1.03
N ALA A 21 -7.59 -39.19 0.63
CA ALA A 21 -8.86 -39.91 0.54
C ALA A 21 -9.05 -40.67 -0.80
N THR A 22 -8.09 -40.61 -1.72
CA THR A 22 -8.24 -41.24 -3.04
C THR A 22 -8.02 -42.74 -2.96
N THR A 23 -9.06 -43.51 -3.27
CA THR A 23 -9.01 -44.98 -3.38
C THR A 23 -9.08 -45.50 -4.81
N SER A 24 -9.22 -44.58 -5.78
CA SER A 24 -9.33 -44.87 -7.21
C SER A 24 -7.97 -45.17 -7.85
N ASP A 25 -8.01 -45.78 -9.03
CA ASP A 25 -6.81 -46.05 -9.83
C ASP A 25 -6.03 -44.77 -10.18
N TRP A 26 -4.72 -44.81 -9.92
CA TRP A 26 -3.83 -43.66 -10.03
C TRP A 26 -3.58 -43.25 -11.48
N GLU A 27 -3.62 -44.18 -12.43
CA GLU A 27 -3.47 -43.85 -13.86
C GLU A 27 -4.58 -42.90 -14.34
N THR A 28 -5.78 -43.02 -13.76
CA THR A 28 -6.94 -42.21 -14.12
C THR A 28 -7.00 -40.87 -13.38
N VAL A 29 -6.56 -40.82 -12.11
CA VAL A 29 -6.73 -39.63 -11.25
C VAL A 29 -5.45 -38.81 -11.10
N GLY A 30 -4.28 -39.42 -11.26
CA GLY A 30 -2.97 -38.78 -11.17
C GLY A 30 -2.84 -37.51 -12.04
N PRO A 31 -3.27 -37.50 -13.32
CA PRO A 31 -3.23 -36.30 -14.15
C PRO A 31 -4.05 -35.13 -13.59
N LYS A 32 -5.15 -35.39 -12.86
CA LYS A 32 -5.98 -34.35 -12.25
C LYS A 32 -5.28 -33.71 -11.06
N PHE A 33 -4.63 -34.53 -10.22
CA PHE A 33 -3.82 -34.03 -9.10
C PHE A 33 -2.60 -33.27 -9.58
N ALA A 34 -1.96 -33.73 -10.65
CA ALA A 34 -0.83 -33.02 -11.26
C ALA A 34 -1.23 -31.62 -11.75
N ALA A 35 -2.41 -31.50 -12.39
CA ALA A 35 -2.92 -30.21 -12.83
C ALA A 35 -3.25 -29.27 -11.64
N MET A 36 -3.82 -29.79 -10.57
CA MET A 36 -4.11 -29.03 -9.34
C MET A 36 -2.82 -28.59 -8.64
N ALA A 37 -1.83 -29.48 -8.52
CA ALA A 37 -0.53 -29.17 -7.94
C ALA A 37 0.21 -28.09 -8.76
N ALA A 38 0.18 -28.18 -10.09
CA ALA A 38 0.75 -27.16 -10.97
C ALA A 38 0.08 -25.80 -10.81
N ALA A 39 -1.23 -25.76 -10.59
CA ALA A 39 -1.97 -24.52 -10.32
C ALA A 39 -1.60 -23.92 -8.95
N LEU A 40 -1.45 -24.76 -7.91
CA LEU A 40 -1.07 -24.34 -6.56
C LEU A 40 0.41 -23.91 -6.45
N ALA A 41 1.28 -24.48 -7.27
CA ALA A 41 2.71 -24.16 -7.32
C ALA A 41 3.02 -22.87 -8.09
N GLN A 42 2.03 -22.26 -8.77
CA GLN A 42 2.25 -20.96 -9.39
C GLN A 42 2.51 -19.92 -8.30
N PRO A 43 3.53 -19.06 -8.46
CA PRO A 43 3.77 -17.98 -7.51
C PRO A 43 2.49 -17.15 -7.41
N GLY A 44 1.97 -17.03 -6.19
CA GLY A 44 0.80 -16.22 -5.93
C GLY A 44 1.02 -14.82 -6.46
N TYR A 45 0.10 -14.33 -7.28
CA TYR A 45 0.11 -12.93 -7.67
C TYR A 45 -0.26 -12.12 -6.42
N GLU A 46 0.76 -11.64 -5.69
CA GLU A 46 0.54 -10.64 -4.66
C GLU A 46 0.01 -9.40 -5.36
N PHE A 47 -1.28 -9.13 -5.16
CA PHE A 47 -1.77 -7.78 -5.37
C PHE A 47 -0.96 -6.92 -4.41
N LYS A 48 -0.02 -6.14 -4.95
CA LYS A 48 0.63 -5.06 -4.21
C LYS A 48 -0.50 -4.31 -3.52
N HIS A 49 -0.38 -4.12 -2.21
CA HIS A 49 -1.31 -3.27 -1.49
C HIS A 49 -1.34 -1.92 -2.20
N VAL A 50 -2.45 -1.63 -2.86
CA VAL A 50 -2.71 -0.32 -3.46
C VAL A 50 -3.60 0.37 -2.47
N ASP A 51 -3.15 1.52 -1.97
CA ASP A 51 -3.97 2.30 -1.05
C ASP A 51 -5.31 2.67 -1.74
N PRO A 52 -6.39 2.89 -0.98
CA PRO A 52 -7.68 3.26 -1.53
C PRO A 52 -7.60 4.47 -2.48
N PRO A 53 -8.46 4.57 -3.51
CA PRO A 53 -8.42 5.70 -4.45
C PRO A 53 -8.43 7.08 -3.78
N GLU A 54 -9.16 7.21 -2.67
CA GLU A 54 -9.27 8.46 -1.90
C GLU A 54 -7.93 8.90 -1.31
N THR A 55 -7.12 7.95 -0.84
CA THR A 55 -5.80 8.27 -0.27
C THR A 55 -4.85 8.73 -1.37
N VAL A 56 -4.88 8.10 -2.54
CA VAL A 56 -4.07 8.49 -3.70
C VAL A 56 -4.40 9.93 -4.13
N ILE A 57 -5.69 10.29 -4.17
CA ILE A 57 -6.14 11.64 -4.53
C ILE A 57 -5.67 12.66 -3.49
N SER A 58 -5.82 12.36 -2.19
CA SER A 58 -5.34 13.23 -1.10
C SER A 58 -3.82 13.47 -1.18
N GLN A 59 -3.04 12.41 -1.40
CA GLN A 59 -1.59 12.52 -1.53
C GLN A 59 -1.18 13.31 -2.79
N ALA A 60 -1.93 13.16 -3.90
CA ALA A 60 -1.70 13.95 -5.11
C ALA A 60 -1.94 15.46 -4.88
N ALA A 61 -2.98 15.82 -4.12
CA ALA A 61 -3.25 17.21 -3.77
C ALA A 61 -2.13 17.81 -2.89
N ARG A 62 -1.67 17.06 -1.88
CA ARG A 62 -0.52 17.46 -1.03
C ARG A 62 0.75 17.65 -1.84
N TYR A 63 1.02 16.75 -2.78
CA TYR A 63 2.17 16.86 -3.68
C TYR A 63 2.11 18.14 -4.53
N GLN A 64 0.94 18.49 -5.07
CA GLN A 64 0.77 19.74 -5.83
C GLN A 64 1.06 20.99 -4.96
N LYS A 65 0.65 20.99 -3.69
CA LYS A 65 0.98 22.08 -2.75
C LYS A 65 2.48 22.22 -2.53
N LEU A 66 3.20 21.11 -2.37
CA LEU A 66 4.67 21.12 -2.23
C LEU A 66 5.36 21.59 -3.51
N LEU A 67 4.92 21.11 -4.67
CA LEU A 67 5.53 21.46 -5.96
C LEU A 67 5.44 22.96 -6.26
N LYS A 68 4.33 23.62 -5.87
CA LYS A 68 4.21 25.10 -5.98
C LYS A 68 5.22 25.87 -5.12
N ARG A 69 5.78 25.24 -4.09
CA ARG A 69 6.79 25.82 -3.16
C ARG A 69 8.22 25.37 -3.48
N ALA A 70 8.38 24.54 -4.51
CA ALA A 70 9.68 24.09 -4.96
C ALA A 70 10.40 25.24 -5.69
N LYS A 71 11.62 25.55 -5.25
CA LYS A 71 12.52 26.50 -5.89
C LYS A 71 13.74 25.75 -6.39
N ILE A 72 14.16 26.05 -7.61
CA ILE A 72 15.43 25.57 -8.14
C ILE A 72 16.53 26.46 -7.56
N ILE A 73 17.48 25.85 -6.89
CA ILE A 73 18.70 26.49 -6.38
C ILE A 73 19.92 25.84 -7.04
N TYR A 74 21.05 26.53 -7.06
CA TYR A 74 22.31 25.98 -7.56
C TYR A 74 23.29 25.83 -6.41
N ILE A 75 23.79 24.61 -6.21
CA ILE A 75 24.85 24.29 -5.23
C ILE A 75 26.01 23.72 -6.03
N ASP A 76 27.19 24.36 -5.95
CA ASP A 76 28.40 23.99 -6.72
C ASP A 76 28.17 23.88 -8.25
N GLY A 77 27.26 24.70 -8.78
CA GLY A 77 26.88 24.70 -10.21
C GLY A 77 25.88 23.61 -10.62
N ALA A 78 25.48 22.72 -9.71
CA ALA A 78 24.45 21.71 -9.96
C ALA A 78 23.05 22.22 -9.53
N PRO A 79 22.00 22.04 -10.36
CA PRO A 79 20.65 22.42 -9.99
C PRO A 79 20.08 21.44 -8.96
N MET A 80 19.59 21.97 -7.84
CA MET A 80 18.89 21.24 -6.78
C MET A 80 17.51 21.84 -6.54
N ILE A 81 16.58 21.02 -6.06
CA ILE A 81 15.24 21.46 -5.68
C ILE A 81 15.21 21.69 -4.17
N ARG A 82 14.85 22.91 -3.76
CA ARG A 82 14.59 23.25 -2.36
C ARG A 82 13.11 23.56 -2.19
N PHE A 83 12.47 22.91 -1.21
CA PHE A 83 11.13 23.27 -0.78
C PHE A 83 11.21 24.35 0.30
N ASP A 84 10.39 25.40 0.18
CA ASP A 84 10.26 26.37 1.27
C ASP A 84 9.69 25.69 2.53
N HIS A 85 10.07 26.19 3.72
CA HIS A 85 9.69 25.59 4.99
C HIS A 85 8.17 25.51 5.16
N VAL A 86 7.70 24.35 5.63
CA VAL A 86 6.31 24.12 6.02
C VAL A 86 6.18 24.36 7.53
N PRO A 87 5.50 25.43 7.98
CA PRO A 87 5.27 25.66 9.40
C PRO A 87 4.45 24.50 10.01
N ALA A 88 5.01 23.85 11.02
CA ALA A 88 4.36 22.77 11.75
C ALA A 88 3.18 23.23 12.65
N LEU A 89 3.02 24.55 12.83
CA LEU A 89 1.98 25.17 13.67
C LEU A 89 0.56 24.84 13.21
N CYS A 90 0.37 24.49 11.94
CA CYS A 90 -0.94 24.08 11.41
C CYS A 90 -1.30 22.62 11.73
N ALA A 91 -0.34 21.82 12.20
CA ALA A 91 -0.57 20.45 12.63
C ALA A 91 -0.86 20.42 14.14
N GLU A 92 -2.01 20.96 14.56
CA GLU A 92 -2.54 20.64 15.87
C GLU A 92 -2.92 19.16 15.87
N ILE A 93 -2.12 18.33 16.53
CA ILE A 93 -2.53 16.96 16.86
C ILE A 93 -3.22 17.04 18.21
N ALA A 94 -4.53 16.80 18.24
CA ALA A 94 -5.28 16.70 19.48
C ALA A 94 -4.64 15.61 20.37
N GLU A 95 -4.15 15.98 21.55
CA GLU A 95 -3.55 15.06 22.52
C GLU A 95 -4.50 13.88 22.85
N GLU A 96 -5.81 14.13 22.79
CA GLU A 96 -6.87 13.13 22.95
C GLU A 96 -6.85 12.02 21.88
N SER A 97 -6.41 12.33 20.64
CA SER A 97 -6.24 11.33 19.56
C SER A 97 -4.98 10.46 19.72
N LEU A 98 -4.12 10.81 20.68
CA LEU A 98 -2.84 10.15 20.96
C LEU A 98 -2.82 9.45 22.32
N ALA A 99 -3.85 9.66 23.15
CA ALA A 99 -3.90 9.16 24.53
C ALA A 99 -3.83 7.63 24.66
N ASP A 100 -4.36 6.89 23.67
CA ASP A 100 -4.37 5.42 23.65
C ASP A 100 -3.19 4.79 22.88
N LYS A 101 -2.25 5.61 22.36
CA LYS A 101 -1.11 5.12 21.57
C LYS A 101 0.16 5.16 22.42
N ASP A 102 0.83 4.01 22.54
CA ASP A 102 2.07 3.83 23.33
C ASP A 102 3.22 4.80 22.95
N TRP A 103 3.13 5.49 21.81
CA TRP A 103 4.05 6.57 21.44
C TRP A 103 3.39 7.63 20.54
N PRO A 104 3.26 8.90 20.98
CA PRO A 104 2.49 9.92 20.27
C PRO A 104 3.16 10.50 19.00
N LEU A 105 4.40 10.11 18.69
CA LEU A 105 5.21 10.69 17.59
C LEU A 105 5.31 9.81 16.32
N LEU A 106 4.57 8.70 16.23
CA LEU A 106 4.90 7.64 15.26
C LEU A 106 4.26 7.70 13.86
N ASP A 107 3.22 8.49 13.62
CA ASP A 107 2.74 8.67 12.23
C ASP A 107 3.25 9.99 11.63
N LEU A 108 4.55 9.96 11.29
CA LEU A 108 5.22 11.04 10.58
C LEU A 108 4.49 11.42 9.28
N HIS A 109 3.86 10.46 8.60
CA HIS A 109 3.13 10.71 7.36
C HIS A 109 1.83 11.46 7.63
N GLU A 110 1.10 11.10 8.69
CA GLU A 110 -0.10 11.81 9.10
C GLU A 110 0.21 13.24 9.55
N PHE A 111 1.27 13.41 10.35
CA PHE A 111 1.73 14.72 10.82
C PHE A 111 2.12 15.64 9.65
N ILE A 112 2.97 15.15 8.75
CA ILE A 112 3.37 15.90 7.55
C ILE A 112 2.15 16.19 6.68
N GLY A 113 1.24 15.23 6.53
CA GLY A 113 0.00 15.40 5.77
C GLY A 113 -0.84 16.54 6.31
N LYS A 114 -1.10 16.57 7.61
CA LYS A 114 -1.85 17.64 8.29
C LYS A 114 -1.15 19.00 8.18
N ALA A 115 0.16 19.02 8.34
CA ALA A 115 0.94 20.25 8.18
C ALA A 115 0.82 20.83 6.76
N ILE A 116 0.85 19.98 5.73
CA ILE A 116 0.66 20.40 4.33
C ILE A 116 -0.79 20.80 4.04
N ASP A 117 -1.76 20.07 4.57
CA ASP A 117 -3.18 20.33 4.36
C ASP A 117 -3.57 21.71 4.93
N GLY A 118 -3.06 22.06 6.11
CA GLY A 118 -3.29 23.35 6.77
C GLY A 118 -2.62 24.56 6.09
N LEU A 119 -1.79 24.35 5.06
CA LEU A 119 -1.22 25.45 4.29
C LEU A 119 -2.26 26.11 3.38
N PRO A 120 -2.33 27.46 3.36
CA PRO A 120 -3.18 28.17 2.42
C PRO A 120 -2.73 27.92 0.98
N ASP A 121 -3.68 27.73 0.08
CA ASP A 121 -3.44 27.44 -1.34
C ASP A 121 -2.79 28.62 -2.09
N HIS A 122 -2.83 29.82 -1.49
CA HIS A 122 -2.39 31.10 -2.03
C HIS A 122 -1.27 31.71 -1.16
N TRP A 123 -0.30 30.92 -0.72
CA TRP A 123 0.86 31.46 -0.02
C TRP A 123 1.82 32.13 -1.01
N GLN A 124 1.95 33.45 -0.93
CA GLN A 124 3.02 34.22 -1.58
C GLN A 124 4.15 34.47 -0.58
N PRO A 125 5.42 34.34 -1.00
CA PRO A 125 6.57 34.58 -0.14
C PRO A 125 6.72 36.05 0.29
#